data_AF-A0A5J4PC33-F1
#
_entry.id   AF-A0A5J4PC33-F1
#
_cell.length_a   1.000
_cell.length_b   1.000
_cell.length_c   1.000
_cell.angle_alpha   90.00
_cell.angle_beta   90.00
_cell.angle_gamma   90.00
#
_symmetry.space_group_name_H-M   'P 1'
#
loop_
_entity.id
_entity.type
_entity.pdbx_description
1 polymer ?
#
loop_
_entity_poly.entity_id
_entity_poly.type
_entity_poly.pdbx_seq_one_letter_code
_entity_poly.pdbx_strand_id
1 'polypeptide(L)'
;MLQVFSSNFNRLDIDPGNTTTTWQDVYNQTSAIINSKLYSLLPNYAELFEEETQNCIESIFEIQAKAGTGGYSLPDWNVCGNRVSNPGSNYGWGFHNVTQNLVDAFDPTDPRLSSTVYGIGFNNGTLYGVTLRYDRSQQQTNYFNRKAALSYRPSNGTSKQWMLMRYADVLLMNAEACYY
;
A
#
# COMPACT_ATOMS: atom_id res chain seq x y z
N MET A 1 41.20 -25.41 -4.97
CA MET A 1 40.35 -24.80 -3.92
C MET A 1 39.30 -23.94 -4.61
N LEU A 2 38.23 -24.57 -5.11
CA LEU A 2 37.13 -23.93 -5.83
C LEU A 2 35.94 -24.89 -5.75
N GLN A 3 35.26 -24.88 -4.61
CA GLN A 3 34.05 -25.69 -4.41
C GLN A 3 33.20 -25.09 -3.28
N VAL A 4 32.61 -23.90 -3.47
CA VAL A 4 31.55 -23.38 -2.58
C VAL A 4 30.60 -22.44 -3.34
N PHE A 5 29.94 -22.89 -4.41
CA PHE A 5 28.77 -22.18 -4.98
C PHE A 5 27.80 -23.17 -5.65
N SER A 6 27.37 -24.21 -4.94
CA SER A 6 26.33 -25.11 -5.44
C SER A 6 25.43 -25.67 -4.33
N SER A 7 24.93 -24.82 -3.43
CA SER A 7 23.94 -25.26 -2.45
C SER A 7 22.69 -24.37 -2.51
N ASN A 8 21.71 -24.89 -3.24
CA ASN A 8 20.26 -24.70 -3.07
C ASN A 8 19.63 -23.39 -3.58
N PHE A 9 19.46 -23.28 -4.91
CA PHE A 9 18.52 -22.33 -5.52
C PHE A 9 17.07 -22.46 -5.01
N ASN A 10 16.72 -23.56 -4.34
CA ASN A 10 15.36 -23.85 -3.86
C ASN A 10 15.02 -23.27 -2.46
N ARG A 11 15.94 -22.57 -1.80
CA ARG A 11 15.74 -22.08 -0.42
C ARG A 11 15.30 -20.61 -0.39
N LEU A 12 14.33 -20.29 0.48
CA LEU A 12 14.01 -18.92 0.86
C LEU A 12 15.13 -18.38 1.77
N ASP A 13 16.10 -17.68 1.20
CA ASP A 13 17.36 -17.27 1.85
C ASP A 13 17.25 -16.07 2.83
N ILE A 14 16.06 -15.76 3.33
CA ILE A 14 15.83 -14.55 4.15
C ILE A 14 15.94 -14.81 5.65
N ASP A 15 15.81 -16.07 6.09
CA ASP A 15 15.96 -16.47 7.49
C ASP A 15 16.95 -17.64 7.62
N PRO A 16 18.13 -17.43 8.24
CA PRO A 16 19.10 -18.50 8.45
C PRO A 16 18.54 -19.67 9.28
N GLY A 17 17.50 -19.44 10.10
CA GLY A 17 16.77 -20.45 10.87
C GLY A 17 15.70 -21.21 10.08
N ASN A 18 15.26 -20.70 8.93
CA ASN A 18 14.28 -21.38 8.09
C ASN A 18 14.98 -22.36 7.15
N THR A 19 15.04 -23.63 7.56
CA THR A 19 15.70 -24.70 6.79
C THR A 19 14.72 -25.58 6.01
N THR A 20 13.41 -25.37 6.15
CA THR A 20 12.39 -26.29 5.63
C THR A 20 11.47 -25.68 4.58
N THR A 21 11.37 -24.35 4.50
CA THR A 21 10.49 -23.69 3.52
C THR A 21 11.22 -23.46 2.20
N THR A 22 10.61 -23.86 1.11
CA THR A 22 11.17 -23.82 -0.25
C THR A 22 10.35 -22.94 -1.18
N TRP A 23 10.92 -22.56 -2.33
CA TRP A 23 10.15 -21.91 -3.40
C TRP A 23 9.00 -22.79 -3.92
N GLN A 24 9.16 -24.11 -3.88
CA GLN A 24 8.09 -25.05 -4.21
C GLN A 24 6.90 -24.92 -3.24
N ASP A 25 7.14 -24.65 -1.95
CA ASP A 25 6.06 -24.45 -0.98
C ASP A 25 5.28 -23.16 -1.28
N VAL A 26 5.99 -22.09 -1.64
CA VAL A 26 5.37 -20.82 -2.07
C VAL A 26 4.55 -21.03 -3.34
N TYR A 27 5.13 -21.70 -4.34
CA TYR A 27 4.44 -22.03 -5.58
C TYR A 27 3.16 -22.83 -5.30
N ASN A 28 3.22 -23.86 -4.46
CA ASN A 28 2.08 -24.71 -4.14
C ASN A 28 0.94 -23.91 -3.46
N GLN A 29 1.27 -23.10 -2.45
CA GLN A 29 0.28 -22.30 -1.73
C GLN A 29 -0.37 -21.23 -2.62
N THR A 30 0.45 -20.48 -3.35
CA THR A 30 -0.04 -19.43 -4.25
C THR A 30 -0.83 -20.01 -5.42
N SER A 31 -0.42 -21.16 -5.98
CA SER A 31 -1.16 -21.88 -7.02
C SER A 31 -2.52 -22.36 -6.52
N ALA A 32 -2.62 -22.84 -5.28
CA ALA A 32 -3.89 -23.23 -4.68
C ALA A 32 -4.87 -22.04 -4.59
N ILE A 33 -4.37 -20.87 -4.19
CA ILE A 33 -5.17 -19.62 -4.13
C ILE A 33 -5.63 -19.21 -5.54
N ILE A 34 -4.72 -19.18 -6.52
CA ILE A 34 -5.03 -18.83 -7.92
C ILE A 34 -6.09 -19.80 -8.49
N ASN A 35 -5.90 -21.11 -8.28
CA ASN A 35 -6.80 -22.15 -8.80
C ASN A 35 -8.17 -22.16 -8.10
N SER A 36 -8.28 -21.57 -6.90
CA SER A 36 -9.57 -21.44 -6.20
C SER A 36 -10.55 -20.54 -6.96
N LYS A 37 -10.06 -19.59 -7.76
CA LYS A 37 -10.86 -18.57 -8.47
C LYS A 37 -11.73 -17.71 -7.55
N LEU A 38 -11.42 -17.67 -6.25
CA LEU A 38 -12.14 -16.86 -5.26
C LEU A 38 -11.73 -15.39 -5.29
N TYR A 39 -10.59 -15.07 -5.91
CA TYR A 39 -10.03 -13.73 -5.96
C TYR A 39 -9.70 -13.32 -7.40
N SER A 40 -9.74 -12.02 -7.67
CA SER A 40 -9.37 -11.43 -8.96
C SER A 40 -8.81 -10.03 -8.76
N LEU A 41 -8.00 -9.56 -9.70
CA LEU A 41 -7.57 -8.15 -9.71
C LEU A 41 -8.79 -7.25 -9.91
N LEU A 42 -8.87 -6.16 -9.15
CA LEU A 42 -9.83 -5.11 -9.42
C LEU A 42 -9.48 -4.44 -10.76
N PRO A 43 -10.47 -4.20 -11.65
CA PRO A 43 -10.20 -3.54 -12.93
C PRO A 43 -9.64 -2.12 -12.76
N ASN A 44 -10.03 -1.43 -11.70
CA ASN A 44 -9.59 -0.07 -11.38
C ASN A 44 -8.69 -0.08 -10.14
N TYR A 45 -7.39 0.11 -10.33
CA TYR A 45 -6.42 0.16 -9.23
C TYR A 45 -6.68 1.29 -8.24
N ALA A 46 -7.24 2.42 -8.69
CA ALA A 46 -7.47 3.57 -7.83
C ALA A 46 -8.51 3.30 -6.74
N GLU A 47 -9.46 2.40 -7.00
CA GLU A 47 -10.48 2.00 -6.05
C GLU A 47 -9.90 1.15 -4.91
N LEU A 48 -8.79 0.44 -5.10
CA LEU A 48 -8.27 -0.51 -4.11
C LEU A 48 -8.04 0.10 -2.71
N PHE A 49 -7.78 1.40 -2.64
CA PHE A 49 -7.45 2.11 -1.40
C PHE A 49 -8.54 3.07 -0.94
N GLU A 50 -9.76 2.97 -1.45
CA GLU A 50 -10.88 3.82 -1.05
C GLU A 50 -11.86 3.05 -0.13
N GLU A 51 -12.64 3.76 0.68
CA GLU A 51 -13.50 3.14 1.70
C GLU A 51 -14.68 2.36 1.10
N GLU A 52 -15.13 2.76 -0.08
CA GLU A 52 -16.24 2.15 -0.81
C GLU A 52 -15.96 0.73 -1.35
N THR A 53 -14.69 0.34 -1.40
CA THR A 53 -14.19 -0.85 -2.12
C THR A 53 -13.31 -1.74 -1.24
N GLN A 54 -13.52 -1.65 0.08
CA GLN A 54 -12.90 -2.52 1.07
C GLN A 54 -13.51 -3.92 1.05
N ASN A 55 -12.76 -4.95 1.47
CA ASN A 55 -13.16 -6.36 1.34
C ASN A 55 -13.57 -6.71 -0.12
N CYS A 56 -12.95 -6.06 -1.10
CA CYS A 56 -13.20 -6.34 -2.51
C CYS A 56 -12.66 -7.71 -2.91
N ILE A 57 -12.95 -8.10 -4.16
CA ILE A 57 -12.51 -9.36 -4.75
C ILE A 57 -10.98 -9.53 -4.84
N GLU A 58 -10.21 -8.43 -4.74
CA GLU A 58 -8.75 -8.50 -4.69
C GLU A 58 -8.22 -8.66 -3.26
N SER A 59 -9.03 -8.40 -2.24
CA SER A 59 -8.61 -8.43 -0.85
C SER A 59 -8.59 -9.84 -0.28
N ILE A 60 -7.43 -10.27 0.23
CA ILE A 60 -7.27 -11.56 0.92
C ILE A 60 -7.31 -11.35 2.43
N PHE A 61 -6.66 -10.30 2.92
CA PHE A 61 -6.66 -9.97 4.34
C PHE A 61 -6.55 -8.46 4.59
N GLU A 62 -7.51 -7.96 5.38
CA GLU A 62 -7.63 -6.56 5.79
C GLU A 62 -7.79 -6.45 7.31
N ILE A 63 -7.08 -5.48 7.93
CA ILE A 63 -7.38 -5.07 9.30
C ILE A 63 -8.69 -4.29 9.29
N GLN A 64 -9.68 -4.82 9.99
CA GLN A 64 -11.02 -4.24 10.06
C GLN A 64 -11.04 -3.00 10.96
N ALA A 65 -11.52 -1.89 10.41
CA ALA A 65 -11.65 -0.61 11.11
C ALA A 65 -13.11 -0.18 11.19
N LYS A 66 -13.47 0.51 12.27
CA LYS A 66 -14.82 1.07 12.45
C LYS A 66 -14.76 2.38 13.21
N ALA A 67 -15.32 3.44 12.64
CA ALA A 67 -15.48 4.71 13.33
C ALA A 67 -16.42 4.59 14.55
N GLY A 68 -16.18 5.40 15.58
CA GLY A 68 -17.10 5.58 16.72
C GLY A 68 -16.97 4.59 17.88
N THR A 69 -16.03 3.65 17.86
CA THR A 69 -15.87 2.63 18.91
C THR A 69 -15.04 3.06 20.13
N GLY A 70 -14.88 4.38 20.37
CA GLY A 70 -14.31 4.90 21.61
C GLY A 70 -12.79 4.83 21.76
N GLY A 71 -12.03 4.49 20.72
CA GLY A 71 -10.57 4.48 20.75
C GLY A 71 -9.98 4.23 19.36
N TYR A 72 -8.84 4.89 19.10
CA TYR A 72 -7.94 4.82 17.94
C TYR A 72 -8.41 3.90 16.79
N SER A 73 -8.84 4.49 15.68
CA SER A 73 -8.98 3.75 14.42
C SER A 73 -7.57 3.48 13.87
N LEU A 74 -7.31 2.27 13.39
CA LEU A 74 -6.18 2.01 12.50
C LEU A 74 -6.70 1.95 11.06
N PRO A 75 -6.17 2.76 10.14
CA PRO A 75 -5.10 3.74 10.36
C PRO A 75 -5.54 4.95 11.19
N ASP A 76 -4.62 5.44 12.02
CA ASP A 76 -4.80 6.73 12.69
C ASP A 76 -4.65 7.82 11.64
N TRP A 77 -5.75 8.51 11.37
CA TRP A 77 -5.82 9.58 10.39
C TRP A 77 -4.92 10.78 10.75
N ASN A 78 -4.59 10.98 12.02
CA ASN A 78 -3.61 12.01 12.42
C ASN A 78 -2.19 11.61 12.00
N VAL A 79 -1.85 10.33 12.08
CA VAL A 79 -0.52 9.82 11.66
C VAL A 79 -0.42 9.82 10.14
N CYS A 80 -1.48 9.36 9.47
CA CYS A 80 -1.51 9.22 8.02
C CYS A 80 -1.76 10.54 7.27
N GLY A 81 -2.40 11.51 7.93
CA GLY A 81 -2.71 12.81 7.36
C GLY A 81 -1.49 13.72 7.28
N ASN A 82 -1.51 14.64 6.30
CA ASN A 82 -0.46 15.64 6.11
C ASN A 82 -0.82 16.95 6.81
N ARG A 83 0.20 17.75 7.14
CA ARG A 83 -0.01 19.12 7.63
C ARG A 83 -0.49 20.00 6.48
N VAL A 84 -1.77 20.37 6.51
CA VAL A 84 -2.45 21.24 5.55
C VAL A 84 -3.19 22.35 6.27
N SER A 85 -3.34 23.51 5.62
CA SER A 85 -4.00 24.69 6.19
C SER A 85 -5.39 24.98 5.61
N ASN A 86 -5.90 24.11 4.73
CA ASN A 86 -7.25 24.28 4.18
C ASN A 86 -8.32 24.10 5.28
N PRO A 87 -9.25 25.04 5.43
CA PRO A 87 -10.40 24.87 6.33
C PRO A 87 -11.16 23.58 6.01
N GLY A 88 -11.46 22.78 7.05
CA GLY A 88 -12.25 21.54 6.92
C GLY A 88 -11.53 20.35 6.28
N SER A 89 -10.29 20.52 5.81
CA SER A 89 -9.51 19.42 5.25
C SER A 89 -9.06 18.39 6.31
N ASN A 90 -8.77 17.18 5.86
CA ASN A 90 -8.12 16.16 6.67
C ASN A 90 -6.64 16.54 6.88
N TYR A 91 -6.31 17.05 8.07
CA TYR A 91 -4.93 17.37 8.43
C TYR A 91 -4.39 16.38 9.47
N GLY A 92 -3.11 16.05 9.36
CA GLY A 92 -2.41 15.20 10.31
C GLY A 92 -1.01 15.74 10.63
N TRP A 93 -0.15 14.86 11.13
CA TRP A 93 1.19 15.20 11.61
C TRP A 93 2.25 15.18 10.52
N GLY A 94 1.95 14.61 9.34
CA GLY A 94 2.84 14.60 8.18
C GLY A 94 4.00 13.63 8.31
N PHE A 95 3.78 12.44 8.86
CA PHE A 95 4.83 11.42 9.03
C PHE A 95 5.10 10.60 7.77
N HIS A 96 4.11 10.46 6.88
CA HIS A 96 4.22 9.61 5.68
C HIS A 96 4.58 10.43 4.43
N ASN A 97 5.83 10.86 4.36
CA ASN A 97 6.39 11.60 3.22
C ASN A 97 6.92 10.63 2.16
N VAL A 98 6.50 10.82 0.90
CA VAL A 98 6.97 10.00 -0.22
C VAL A 98 8.31 10.52 -0.72
N THR A 99 9.27 9.63 -0.96
CA THR A 99 10.60 10.01 -1.46
C THR A 99 10.57 10.22 -2.97
N GLN A 100 11.47 11.08 -3.49
CA GLN A 100 11.67 11.24 -4.93
C GLN A 100 12.03 9.90 -5.59
N ASN A 101 12.85 9.08 -4.94
CA ASN A 101 13.24 7.77 -5.47
C ASN A 101 12.04 6.84 -5.70
N LEU A 102 11.01 6.86 -4.83
CA LEU A 102 9.79 6.11 -5.06
C LEU A 102 9.00 6.66 -6.25
N VAL A 103 8.94 7.99 -6.42
CA VAL A 103 8.28 8.62 -7.57
C VAL A 103 8.98 8.23 -8.87
N ASP A 104 10.31 8.28 -8.89
CA ASP A 104 11.14 7.97 -10.07
C ASP A 104 11.12 6.48 -10.45
N ALA A 105 10.69 5.60 -9.54
CA ALA A 105 10.52 4.18 -9.82
C ALA A 105 9.29 3.87 -10.69
N PHE A 106 8.35 4.80 -10.83
CA PHE A 106 7.20 4.66 -11.71
C PHE A 106 7.50 5.20 -13.11
N ASP A 107 6.95 4.54 -14.13
CA ASP A 107 6.79 5.19 -15.44
C ASP A 107 5.82 6.39 -15.28
N PRO A 108 6.11 7.56 -15.87
CA PRO A 108 5.22 8.73 -15.77
C PRO A 108 3.78 8.47 -16.25
N THR A 109 3.58 7.48 -17.11
CA THR A 109 2.27 7.07 -17.64
C THR A 109 1.59 5.97 -16.82
N ASP A 110 2.26 5.45 -15.79
CA ASP A 110 1.71 4.41 -14.92
C ASP A 110 0.55 4.95 -14.08
N PRO A 111 -0.68 4.42 -14.22
CA PRO A 111 -1.82 4.88 -13.45
C PRO A 111 -1.64 4.68 -11.93
N ARG A 112 -0.80 3.74 -11.51
CA ARG A 112 -0.50 3.46 -10.10
C ARG A 112 0.23 4.62 -9.43
N LEU A 113 0.95 5.45 -10.19
CA LEU A 113 1.61 6.65 -9.67
C LEU A 113 0.59 7.63 -9.07
N SER A 114 -0.47 7.94 -9.82
CA SER A 114 -1.55 8.85 -9.37
C SER A 114 -2.38 8.29 -8.21
N SER A 115 -2.44 6.96 -8.06
CA SER A 115 -3.08 6.30 -6.90
C SER A 115 -2.16 6.19 -5.69
N THR A 116 -0.85 6.40 -5.86
CA THR A 116 0.16 6.26 -4.80
C THR A 116 0.61 7.61 -4.26
N VAL A 117 0.72 8.62 -5.13
CA VAL A 117 1.36 9.89 -4.82
C VAL A 117 0.43 11.07 -5.13
N TYR A 118 0.49 12.08 -4.29
CA TYR A 118 -0.01 13.44 -4.54
C TYR A 118 0.96 14.46 -3.94
N GLY A 119 0.93 15.73 -4.34
CA GLY A 119 1.68 16.76 -3.63
C GLY A 119 2.14 17.93 -4.50
N ILE A 120 2.85 18.90 -3.94
CA ILE A 120 3.25 20.09 -4.71
C ILE A 120 4.14 19.69 -5.90
N GLY A 121 4.97 18.66 -5.73
CA GLY A 121 5.82 18.11 -6.80
C GLY A 121 5.09 17.19 -7.79
N PHE A 122 3.82 16.87 -7.56
CA PHE A 122 3.04 15.96 -8.40
C PHE A 122 1.57 16.34 -8.37
N ASN A 123 0.96 16.74 -9.50
CA ASN A 123 -0.44 17.17 -9.61
C ASN A 123 -0.82 18.50 -8.91
N ASN A 124 0.19 19.32 -8.57
CA ASN A 124 0.05 20.61 -7.91
C ASN A 124 -0.64 20.53 -6.52
N GLY A 125 -0.51 19.40 -5.82
CA GLY A 125 -1.06 19.21 -4.48
C GLY A 125 -2.58 18.99 -4.48
N THR A 126 -3.13 18.51 -5.58
CA THR A 126 -4.56 18.25 -5.74
C THR A 126 -4.91 16.87 -5.19
N LEU A 127 -5.86 16.84 -4.26
CA LEU A 127 -6.37 15.62 -3.65
C LEU A 127 -7.91 15.67 -3.67
N TYR A 128 -8.56 14.61 -4.16
CA TYR A 128 -10.03 14.54 -4.30
C TYR A 128 -10.65 15.79 -4.96
N GLY A 129 -9.98 16.33 -5.99
CA GLY A 129 -10.44 17.52 -6.73
C GLY A 129 -10.17 18.86 -6.03
N VAL A 130 -9.55 18.87 -4.85
CA VAL A 130 -9.23 20.08 -4.08
C VAL A 130 -7.73 20.29 -4.04
N THR A 131 -7.27 21.49 -4.44
CA THR A 131 -5.87 21.89 -4.24
C THR A 131 -5.61 22.20 -2.77
N LEU A 132 -4.71 21.44 -2.17
CA LEU A 132 -4.32 21.60 -0.78
C LEU A 132 -3.17 22.60 -0.63
N ARG A 133 -3.20 23.34 0.48
CA ARG A 133 -2.24 24.34 0.90
C ARG A 133 -1.36 23.72 1.98
N TYR A 134 -0.08 23.59 1.68
CA TYR A 134 0.90 23.02 2.57
C TYR A 134 1.90 24.09 2.99
N ASP A 135 2.31 24.03 4.25
CA ASP A 135 3.47 24.78 4.72
C ASP A 135 4.74 23.96 4.45
N ARG A 136 5.59 24.44 3.54
CA ARG A 136 6.86 23.78 3.19
C ARG A 136 7.81 23.65 4.37
N SER A 137 7.72 24.51 5.39
CA SER A 137 8.55 24.41 6.61
C SER A 137 8.18 23.21 7.48
N GLN A 138 6.98 22.65 7.26
CA GLN A 138 6.40 21.57 8.04
C GLN A 138 6.40 20.23 7.29
N GLN A 139 7.10 20.14 6.16
CA GLN A 139 7.06 19.00 5.25
C GLN A 139 8.48 18.65 4.77
N GLN A 140 8.83 17.35 4.81
CA GLN A 140 10.17 16.91 4.41
C GLN A 140 10.33 16.79 2.89
N THR A 141 9.27 16.41 2.18
CA THR A 141 9.31 16.17 0.72
C THR A 141 8.17 16.91 0.02
N ASN A 142 8.21 16.96 -1.32
CA ASN A 142 7.13 17.54 -2.13
C ASN A 142 6.00 16.54 -2.44
N TYR A 143 6.04 15.33 -1.89
CA TYR A 143 5.17 14.21 -2.23
C TYR A 143 4.57 13.57 -0.97
N PHE A 144 3.36 13.05 -1.13
CA PHE A 144 2.54 12.57 -0.03
C PHE A 144 1.84 11.26 -0.41
N ASN A 145 1.55 10.44 0.60
CA ASN A 145 0.92 9.13 0.42
C ASN A 145 -0.59 9.24 0.10
N ARG A 146 -0.97 9.02 -1.16
CA ARG A 146 -2.37 9.04 -1.62
C ARG A 146 -3.19 7.86 -1.10
N LYS A 147 -2.56 6.69 -0.89
CA LYS A 147 -3.23 5.47 -0.42
C LYS A 147 -3.74 5.59 1.00
N ALA A 148 -3.09 6.38 1.83
CA ALA A 148 -3.51 6.63 3.22
C ALA A 148 -4.42 7.87 3.37
N ALA A 149 -4.69 8.59 2.28
CA ALA A 149 -5.51 9.78 2.31
C ALA A 149 -7.00 9.45 2.57
N LEU A 150 -7.71 10.45 3.09
CA LEU A 150 -9.17 10.43 3.28
C LEU A 150 -9.75 11.68 2.62
N SER A 151 -10.93 11.55 2.02
CA SER A 151 -11.66 12.66 1.38
C SER A 151 -12.34 13.59 2.36
N TYR A 152 -12.39 13.20 3.64
CA TYR A 152 -13.04 13.94 4.72
C TYR A 152 -12.18 13.89 5.99
N ARG A 153 -12.46 14.82 6.92
CA ARG A 153 -11.86 14.78 8.26
C ARG A 153 -12.74 13.96 9.20
N PRO A 154 -12.29 12.82 9.73
CA PRO A 154 -13.08 12.03 10.66
C PRO A 154 -13.22 12.72 12.02
N SER A 155 -14.38 12.58 12.65
CA SER A 155 -14.64 13.11 14.00
C SER A 155 -14.25 12.12 15.11
N ASN A 156 -14.54 10.83 14.91
CA ASN A 156 -14.33 9.76 15.89
C ASN A 156 -13.68 8.52 15.25
N GLY A 157 -12.61 8.73 14.49
CA GLY A 157 -11.92 7.68 13.72
C GLY A 157 -12.48 7.47 12.31
N THR A 158 -11.75 6.69 11.51
CA THR A 158 -12.14 6.28 10.15
C THR A 158 -12.58 4.81 10.13
N SER A 159 -13.42 4.46 9.17
CA SER A 159 -13.78 3.07 8.87
C SER A 159 -12.93 2.50 7.72
N LYS A 160 -11.93 3.26 7.25
CA LYS A 160 -10.94 2.79 6.27
C LYS A 160 -10.09 1.68 6.86
N GLN A 161 -10.08 0.55 6.17
CA GLN A 161 -9.41 -0.69 6.50
C GLN A 161 -7.98 -0.64 5.97
N TRP A 162 -7.13 -1.45 6.58
CA TRP A 162 -5.76 -1.58 6.15
C TRP A 162 -5.55 -2.90 5.42
N MET A 163 -5.37 -2.83 4.11
CA MET A 163 -5.05 -3.99 3.27
C MET A 163 -3.65 -4.51 3.59
N LEU A 164 -3.57 -5.74 4.08
CA LEU A 164 -2.32 -6.42 4.42
C LEU A 164 -1.88 -7.41 3.35
N MET A 165 -2.84 -8.10 2.73
CA MET A 165 -2.55 -9.04 1.64
C MET A 165 -3.65 -8.94 0.59
N ARG A 166 -3.22 -8.85 -0.66
CA ARG A 166 -4.10 -8.79 -1.83
C ARG A 166 -3.69 -9.81 -2.89
N TYR A 167 -4.59 -10.08 -3.81
CA TYR A 167 -4.42 -11.10 -4.84
C TYR A 167 -3.21 -10.84 -5.74
N ALA A 168 -2.89 -9.59 -6.05
CA ALA A 168 -1.67 -9.32 -6.82
C ALA A 168 -0.37 -9.69 -6.07
N ASP A 169 -0.35 -9.67 -4.74
CA ASP A 169 0.81 -10.11 -3.97
C ASP A 169 0.98 -11.63 -4.15
N VAL A 170 -0.13 -12.39 -4.18
CA VAL A 170 -0.13 -13.83 -4.50
C VAL A 170 0.37 -14.09 -5.91
N LEU A 171 -0.09 -13.32 -6.90
CA LEU A 171 0.37 -13.46 -8.29
C LEU A 171 1.88 -13.18 -8.41
N LEU A 172 2.38 -12.14 -7.74
CA LEU A 172 3.81 -11.79 -7.77
C LEU A 172 4.67 -12.80 -7.01
N MET A 173 4.22 -13.29 -5.84
CA MET A 173 4.89 -14.38 -5.13
C MET A 173 4.91 -15.67 -5.94
N ASN A 174 3.83 -16.00 -6.66
CA ASN A 174 3.80 -17.16 -7.56
C ASN A 174 4.79 -17.01 -8.71
N ALA A 175 4.82 -15.83 -9.35
CA ALA A 175 5.74 -15.54 -10.45
C ALA A 175 7.20 -15.60 -10.00
N GLU A 176 7.52 -15.07 -8.82
CA GLU A 176 8.84 -15.17 -8.22
C GLU A 176 9.20 -16.62 -7.90
N ALA A 177 8.29 -17.39 -7.30
CA ALA A 177 8.51 -18.81 -7.01
C ALA A 177 8.63 -19.68 -8.27
N CYS A 178 8.09 -19.27 -9.43
CA CYS A 178 8.30 -19.94 -10.71
C CYS A 178 9.68 -19.66 -11.32
N TYR A 179 10.31 -18.54 -10.93
CA TYR A 179 11.62 -18.14 -11.43
C TYR A 179 12.75 -18.90 -10.73
N TYR A 180 12.59 -19.17 -9.43
CA TYR A 180 13.55 -19.92 -8.61
C TYR A 180 13.31 -21.44 -8.66
#